data_AF-A0AAV6WTY6-F1
#
_entry.id   AF-A0AAV6WTY6-F1
#
_cell.length_a   1.000
_cell.length_b   1.000
_cell.length_c   1.000
_cell.angle_alpha   90.00
_cell.angle_beta   90.00
_cell.angle_gamma   90.00
#
_symmetry.space_group_name_H-M   'P 1'
#
loop_
_entity.id
_entity.type
_entity.pdbx_description
1 polymer ?
#
loop_
_entity_poly.entity_id
_entity_poly.type
_entity_poly.pdbx_seq_one_letter_code
_entity_poly.pdbx_strand_id
1 'polypeptide(L)'
;MAANSSPAILPISNPQSAPNSAAAGTDNQQLSSSSTSAVRVFVSGISETVRSGLANRRPWPELLDRSAFSKPESLSDATVRIRKNYTYFRINYLSVITAVLAISLLTNPFSLIVLTGLLAAWLFLYLFRQASDPPVTIFGRQFSDLETLTFLIVSTVVVIFLTSVGSVLVSALMVGVAIVCLHGAFRAPEDLFLDEQDQQGAATGFLSFLTPAVAQPPVAARV
;
A
#
# COMPACT_ATOMS: atom_id res chain seq x y z
N MET A 1 -16.02 50.67 77.82
CA MET A 1 -15.19 49.95 78.81
C MET A 1 -14.56 48.77 78.09
N ALA A 2 -13.35 48.91 77.55
CA ALA A 2 -12.06 48.54 78.18
C ALA A 2 -11.87 47.01 78.24
N ALA A 3 -11.09 46.45 77.31
CA ALA A 3 -9.72 45.90 77.48
C ALA A 3 -9.75 44.37 77.75
N ASN A 4 -9.37 43.52 76.79
CA ASN A 4 -8.00 43.08 76.43
C ASN A 4 -7.39 42.05 77.39
N SER A 5 -7.10 40.84 76.89
CA SER A 5 -5.99 40.00 77.39
C SER A 5 -5.52 39.02 76.30
N SER A 6 -4.38 39.36 75.70
CA SER A 6 -3.53 38.64 74.72
C SER A 6 -2.77 37.43 75.36
N PRO A 7 -1.65 36.89 74.81
CA PRO A 7 -1.17 36.58 73.43
C PRO A 7 -0.85 35.03 73.32
N ALA A 8 -0.21 34.41 72.32
CA ALA A 8 1.23 34.46 71.99
C ALA A 8 1.70 33.25 71.12
N ILE A 9 2.54 33.56 70.11
CA ILE A 9 3.80 32.87 69.69
C ILE A 9 3.75 31.50 68.99
N LEU A 10 4.21 31.50 67.73
CA LEU A 10 4.68 30.34 66.97
C LEU A 10 6.10 29.93 67.41
N PRO A 11 6.43 28.63 67.38
CA PRO A 11 7.79 28.21 67.04
C PRO A 11 7.85 27.10 65.98
N ILE A 12 8.64 27.41 64.96
CA ILE A 12 9.31 26.52 64.01
C ILE A 12 10.12 25.43 64.75
N SER A 13 10.04 24.18 64.31
CA SER A 13 11.02 23.15 64.64
C SER A 13 11.11 22.13 63.51
N ASN A 14 12.16 22.28 62.70
CA ASN A 14 12.71 21.25 61.83
C ASN A 14 14.02 20.77 62.47
N PRO A 15 14.16 19.46 62.77
CA PRO A 15 15.45 18.82 62.84
C PRO A 15 15.57 17.73 61.76
N GLN A 16 16.53 17.98 60.88
CA GLN A 16 17.18 17.05 59.96
C GLN A 16 17.84 15.87 60.68
N SER A 17 17.68 14.63 60.20
CA SER A 17 18.78 13.65 60.07
C SER A 17 18.35 12.39 59.28
N ALA A 18 19.02 12.12 58.16
CA ALA A 18 19.09 10.81 57.49
C ALA A 18 20.12 9.90 58.20
N PRO A 19 20.11 8.57 57.97
CA PRO A 19 21.03 8.03 56.96
C PRO A 19 20.53 6.82 56.13
N ASN A 20 20.75 6.93 54.82
CA ASN A 20 21.22 5.99 53.78
C ASN A 20 20.85 4.48 53.74
N SER A 21 20.58 4.07 52.49
CA SER A 21 20.72 2.74 51.81
C SER A 21 19.42 1.91 51.77
N ALA A 22 18.83 1.50 50.64
CA ALA A 22 19.36 1.23 49.30
C ALA A 22 18.30 1.41 48.16
N ALA A 23 18.79 1.73 46.96
CA ALA A 23 18.13 1.65 45.65
C ALA A 23 17.61 0.21 45.35
N ALA A 24 16.68 -0.09 44.44
CA ALA A 24 16.29 0.47 43.15
C ALA A 24 14.79 0.11 42.91
N GLY A 25 13.93 0.87 42.22
CA GLY A 25 14.11 1.47 40.91
C GLY A 25 13.40 0.61 39.84
N THR A 26 12.05 0.71 39.76
CA THR A 26 11.27 0.29 38.57
C THR A 26 9.91 0.99 38.56
N ASP A 27 9.92 2.31 38.39
CA ASP A 27 8.84 3.05 37.77
C ASP A 27 9.40 3.67 36.48
N ASN A 28 8.61 3.64 35.40
CA ASN A 28 8.87 4.14 34.03
C ASN A 28 9.39 3.16 32.97
N GLN A 29 8.59 2.15 32.61
CA GLN A 29 8.71 1.48 31.29
C GLN A 29 7.37 1.30 30.54
N GLN A 30 6.33 2.08 30.85
CA GLN A 30 5.00 1.84 30.27
C GLN A 30 4.60 2.75 29.08
N LEU A 31 5.33 3.81 28.76
CA LEU A 31 5.01 4.66 27.60
C LEU A 31 5.71 4.26 26.28
N SER A 32 6.82 3.50 26.35
CA SER A 32 7.62 3.13 25.16
C SER A 32 7.11 1.88 24.44
N SER A 33 6.26 1.08 25.09
CA SER A 33 5.81 -0.24 24.61
C SER A 33 4.63 -0.18 23.63
N SER A 34 3.80 0.87 23.69
CA SER A 34 2.57 0.97 22.89
C SER A 34 2.86 1.31 21.41
N SER A 35 3.71 2.32 21.15
CA SER A 35 4.05 2.74 19.78
C SER A 35 4.84 1.67 19.01
N THR A 36 5.78 0.98 19.67
CA THR A 36 6.53 -0.14 19.05
C THR A 36 5.64 -1.37 18.83
N SER A 37 4.54 -1.52 19.60
CA SER A 37 3.55 -2.59 19.39
C SER A 37 2.69 -2.31 18.15
N ALA A 38 2.15 -1.10 18.00
CA ALA A 38 1.32 -0.71 16.86
C ALA A 38 2.10 -0.79 15.52
N VAL A 39 3.34 -0.29 15.50
CA VAL A 39 4.21 -0.39 14.31
C VAL A 39 4.50 -1.85 13.97
N ARG A 40 4.79 -2.71 14.95
CA ARG A 40 5.01 -4.14 14.69
C ARG A 40 3.78 -4.85 14.15
N VAL A 41 2.60 -4.57 14.69
CA VAL A 41 1.33 -5.13 14.19
C VAL A 41 1.10 -4.69 12.74
N PHE A 42 1.27 -3.40 12.45
CA PHE A 42 1.17 -2.87 11.09
C PHE A 42 2.17 -3.54 10.11
N VAL A 43 3.44 -3.64 10.51
CA VAL A 43 4.49 -4.29 9.70
C VAL A 43 4.17 -5.77 9.47
N SER A 44 3.69 -6.48 10.49
CA SER A 44 3.27 -7.87 10.34
C SER A 44 2.05 -8.01 9.40
N GLY A 45 1.10 -7.07 9.45
CA GLY A 45 -0.06 -7.04 8.55
C GLY A 45 0.34 -6.80 7.09
N ILE A 46 1.26 -5.85 6.84
CA ILE A 46 1.82 -5.65 5.50
C ILE A 46 2.57 -6.90 5.04
N SER A 47 3.44 -7.45 5.90
CA SER A 47 4.22 -8.64 5.56
C SER A 47 3.33 -9.82 5.20
N GLU A 48 2.25 -10.03 5.95
CA GLU A 48 1.29 -11.10 5.66
C GLU A 48 0.53 -10.85 4.37
N THR A 49 0.11 -9.60 4.12
CA THR A 49 -0.56 -9.22 2.86
C THR A 49 0.34 -9.43 1.66
N VAL A 50 1.60 -9.01 1.74
CA VAL A 50 2.60 -9.21 0.68
C VAL A 50 2.88 -10.70 0.49
N ARG A 51 3.06 -11.45 1.58
CA ARG A 51 3.34 -12.89 1.53
C ARG A 51 2.17 -13.68 0.95
N SER A 52 0.95 -13.39 1.36
CA SER A 52 -0.28 -13.98 0.82
C SER A 52 -0.47 -13.62 -0.66
N GLY A 53 -0.26 -12.36 -1.02
CA GLY A 53 -0.27 -11.92 -2.42
C GLY A 53 0.77 -12.65 -3.27
N LEU A 54 1.99 -12.81 -2.76
CA LEU A 54 3.08 -13.49 -3.45
C LEU A 54 2.93 -15.03 -3.43
N ALA A 55 2.19 -15.60 -2.48
CA ALA A 55 1.86 -17.02 -2.44
C ALA A 55 0.89 -17.41 -3.57
N ASN A 56 0.00 -16.50 -3.95
CA ASN A 56 -0.92 -16.67 -5.10
C ASN A 56 -0.25 -16.45 -6.47
N ARG A 57 1.08 -16.31 -6.54
CA ARG A 57 1.79 -16.16 -7.82
C ARG A 57 1.83 -17.48 -8.59
N ARG A 58 1.76 -17.40 -9.91
CA ARG A 58 2.06 -18.55 -10.77
C ARG A 58 3.56 -18.86 -10.76
N PRO A 59 3.97 -20.12 -10.95
CA PRO A 59 5.38 -20.49 -11.07
C PRO A 59 6.11 -19.65 -12.13
N TRP A 60 7.28 -19.10 -11.78
CA TRP A 60 8.11 -18.34 -12.73
C TRP A 60 8.57 -19.13 -13.96
N PRO A 61 8.90 -20.44 -13.86
CA PRO A 61 9.25 -21.22 -15.04
C PRO A 61 8.10 -21.28 -16.05
N GLU A 62 6.86 -21.33 -15.56
CA GLU A 62 5.68 -21.28 -16.41
C GLU A 62 5.60 -19.92 -17.11
N LEU A 63 5.81 -18.81 -16.39
CA LEU A 63 5.86 -17.47 -16.99
C LEU A 63 6.92 -17.37 -18.11
N LEU A 64 8.09 -17.95 -17.90
CA LEU A 64 9.23 -17.84 -18.81
C LEU A 64 9.33 -19.00 -19.81
N ASP A 65 8.29 -19.83 -19.94
CA ASP A 65 8.35 -20.97 -20.83
C ASP A 65 8.49 -20.55 -22.30
N ARG A 66 9.63 -20.88 -22.90
CA ARG A 66 10.00 -20.46 -24.25
C ARG A 66 9.19 -21.19 -25.33
N SER A 67 8.73 -22.42 -25.06
CA SER A 67 7.89 -23.17 -26.01
C SER A 67 6.53 -22.53 -26.22
N ALA A 68 5.99 -21.84 -25.21
CA ALA A 68 4.70 -21.18 -25.28
C ALA A 68 4.69 -19.87 -26.08
N PHE A 69 5.82 -19.39 -26.61
CA PHE A 69 5.86 -18.14 -27.38
C PHE A 69 5.59 -18.38 -28.87
N SER A 70 4.59 -17.68 -29.41
CA SER A 70 4.26 -17.67 -30.83
C SER A 70 3.89 -16.26 -31.31
N LYS A 71 4.13 -15.99 -32.59
CA LYS A 71 3.79 -14.69 -33.19
C LYS A 71 2.26 -14.58 -33.30
N PRO A 72 1.64 -13.47 -32.84
CA PRO A 72 0.20 -13.27 -33.01
C PRO A 72 -0.13 -13.07 -34.49
N GLU A 73 -1.26 -13.61 -34.94
CA GLU A 73 -1.67 -13.56 -36.35
C GLU A 73 -2.25 -12.20 -36.73
N SER A 74 -2.81 -11.47 -35.75
CA SER A 74 -3.39 -10.14 -35.92
C SER A 74 -3.34 -9.34 -34.62
N LEU A 75 -3.61 -8.02 -34.70
CA LEU A 75 -3.75 -7.17 -33.52
C LEU A 75 -4.95 -7.57 -32.64
N SER A 76 -6.01 -8.09 -33.26
CA SER A 76 -7.18 -8.62 -32.55
C SER A 76 -6.79 -9.83 -31.70
N ASP A 77 -6.08 -10.79 -32.31
CA ASP A 77 -5.53 -11.96 -31.63
C ASP A 77 -4.59 -11.57 -30.48
N ALA A 78 -3.64 -10.66 -30.74
CA ALA A 78 -2.75 -10.14 -29.70
C ALA A 78 -3.51 -9.56 -28.49
N THR A 79 -4.59 -8.81 -28.72
CA THR A 79 -5.40 -8.21 -27.65
C THR A 79 -6.13 -9.28 -26.82
N VAL A 80 -6.64 -10.34 -27.48
CA VAL A 80 -7.27 -11.48 -26.80
C VAL A 80 -6.24 -12.22 -25.94
N ARG A 81 -5.05 -12.49 -26.48
CA ARG A 81 -3.95 -13.12 -25.75
C ARG A 81 -3.52 -12.30 -24.54
N ILE A 82 -3.34 -10.98 -24.69
CA ILE A 82 -3.02 -10.07 -23.58
C ILE A 82 -4.07 -10.18 -22.47
N ARG A 83 -5.36 -10.11 -22.82
CA ARG A 83 -6.44 -10.17 -21.81
C ARG A 83 -6.43 -11.49 -21.05
N LYS A 84 -6.30 -12.62 -21.76
CA LYS A 84 -6.24 -13.96 -21.14
C LYS A 84 -5.01 -14.11 -20.23
N ASN A 85 -3.83 -13.78 -20.76
CA ASN A 85 -2.57 -13.89 -20.04
C ASN A 85 -2.49 -12.91 -18.84
N TYR A 86 -3.12 -11.74 -18.91
CA TYR A 86 -3.20 -10.78 -17.79
C TYR A 86 -3.96 -11.36 -16.60
N THR A 87 -5.13 -11.96 -16.83
CA THR A 87 -5.90 -12.59 -15.75
C THR A 87 -5.11 -13.75 -15.13
N TYR A 88 -4.46 -14.56 -15.96
CA TYR A 88 -3.74 -15.74 -15.52
C TYR A 88 -2.46 -15.42 -14.73
N PHE A 89 -1.62 -14.49 -15.22
CA PHE A 89 -0.34 -14.10 -14.62
C PHE A 89 -0.38 -12.79 -13.84
N ARG A 90 -1.57 -12.34 -13.40
CA ARG A 90 -1.78 -11.02 -12.76
C ARG A 90 -0.74 -10.69 -11.68
N ILE A 91 -0.52 -11.60 -10.74
CA ILE A 91 0.41 -11.39 -9.62
C ILE A 91 1.86 -11.32 -10.11
N ASN A 92 2.25 -12.15 -11.08
CA ASN A 92 3.59 -12.11 -11.65
C ASN A 92 3.82 -10.81 -12.43
N TYR A 93 2.84 -10.34 -13.21
CA TYR A 93 2.92 -9.07 -13.93
C TYR A 93 3.02 -7.86 -13.00
N LEU A 94 2.22 -7.84 -11.93
CA LEU A 94 2.37 -6.83 -10.88
C LEU A 94 3.77 -6.88 -10.27
N SER A 95 4.30 -8.08 -10.01
CA SER A 95 5.66 -8.24 -9.48
C SER A 95 6.72 -7.69 -10.43
N VAL A 96 6.60 -7.93 -11.74
CA VAL A 96 7.50 -7.39 -12.77
C VAL A 96 7.40 -5.86 -12.83
N ILE A 97 6.20 -5.29 -12.87
CA ILE A 97 6.00 -3.83 -12.90
C ILE A 97 6.59 -3.20 -11.64
N THR A 98 6.32 -3.77 -10.46
CA THR A 98 6.90 -3.30 -9.20
C THR A 98 8.42 -3.39 -9.20
N ALA A 99 9.00 -4.47 -9.74
CA ALA A 99 10.45 -4.60 -9.86
C ALA A 99 11.06 -3.52 -10.77
N VAL A 100 10.44 -3.26 -11.93
CA VAL A 100 10.87 -2.19 -12.85
C VAL A 100 10.80 -0.82 -12.15
N LEU A 101 9.68 -0.51 -11.47
CA LEU A 101 9.53 0.72 -10.68
C LEU A 101 10.61 0.83 -9.59
N ALA A 102 10.86 -0.24 -8.85
CA ALA A 102 11.85 -0.26 -7.78
C ALA A 102 13.26 0.00 -8.34
N ILE A 103 13.65 -0.69 -9.41
CA ILE A 103 14.96 -0.49 -10.06
C ILE A 103 15.09 0.93 -10.61
N SER A 104 14.04 1.46 -11.28
CA SER A 104 14.04 2.83 -11.80
C SER A 104 14.15 3.88 -10.70
N LEU A 105 13.56 3.65 -9.53
CA LEU A 105 13.74 4.54 -8.39
C LEU A 105 15.16 4.40 -7.81
N LEU A 106 15.67 3.18 -7.68
CA LEU A 106 17.02 2.90 -7.14
C LEU A 106 18.14 3.52 -7.98
N THR A 107 17.95 3.62 -9.30
CA THR A 107 18.89 4.31 -10.20
C THR A 107 18.82 5.84 -10.12
N ASN A 108 17.84 6.40 -9.40
CA ASN A 108 17.66 7.83 -9.20
C ASN A 108 17.84 8.22 -7.72
N PRO A 109 19.09 8.25 -7.20
CA PRO A 109 19.37 8.41 -5.77
C PRO A 109 18.86 9.73 -5.19
N PHE A 110 18.91 10.83 -5.96
CA PHE A 110 18.37 12.12 -5.52
C PHE A 110 16.86 12.07 -5.30
N SER A 111 16.13 11.48 -6.24
CA SER A 111 14.69 11.25 -6.15
C SER A 111 14.33 10.42 -4.91
N LEU A 112 15.10 9.37 -4.65
CA LEU A 112 14.93 8.55 -3.45
C LEU A 112 15.17 9.31 -2.17
N ILE A 113 16.26 10.08 -2.06
CA ILE A 113 16.56 10.85 -0.83
C ILE A 113 15.43 11.83 -0.52
N VAL A 114 14.95 12.58 -1.51
CA VAL A 114 13.86 13.54 -1.32
C VAL A 114 12.55 12.83 -0.94
N LEU A 115 12.22 11.72 -1.60
CA LEU A 115 11.01 10.95 -1.32
C LEU A 115 11.05 10.28 0.06
N THR A 116 12.20 9.74 0.47
CA THR A 116 12.42 9.18 1.80
C THR A 116 12.35 10.27 2.88
N GLY A 117 12.92 11.45 2.64
CA GLY A 117 12.81 12.58 3.57
C GLY A 117 11.37 13.05 3.74
N LEU A 118 10.62 13.16 2.64
CA LEU A 118 9.20 13.51 2.66
C LEU A 118 8.37 12.45 3.40
N LEU A 119 8.62 11.16 3.11
CA LEU A 119 7.95 10.06 3.81
C LEU A 119 8.28 10.10 5.30
N ALA A 120 9.54 10.30 5.68
CA ALA A 120 9.96 10.42 7.06
C ALA A 120 9.24 11.57 7.77
N ALA A 121 9.03 12.72 7.12
CA ALA A 121 8.25 13.82 7.66
C ALA A 121 6.78 13.43 7.91
N TRP A 122 6.13 12.74 6.97
CA TRP A 122 4.77 12.20 7.16
C TRP A 122 4.70 11.23 8.34
N LEU A 123 5.59 10.24 8.40
CA LEU A 123 5.61 9.24 9.46
C LEU A 123 5.92 9.89 10.82
N PHE A 124 6.87 10.82 10.87
CA PHE A 124 7.21 11.55 12.09
C PHE A 124 6.01 12.31 12.64
N LEU A 125 5.33 13.09 11.79
CA LEU A 125 4.25 13.97 12.22
C LEU A 125 2.94 13.25 12.54
N TYR A 126 2.68 12.07 11.97
CA TYR A 126 1.39 11.38 12.12
C TYR A 126 1.44 9.98 12.72
N LEU A 127 2.58 9.30 12.68
CA LEU A 127 2.75 7.99 13.34
C LEU A 127 3.56 8.08 14.63
N PHE A 128 4.62 8.90 14.65
CA PHE A 128 5.50 8.98 15.81
C PHE A 128 5.11 10.10 16.79
N ARG A 129 4.50 11.19 16.31
CA ARG A 129 3.93 12.25 17.13
C ARG A 129 2.62 11.77 17.75
N GLN A 130 2.53 11.75 19.08
CA GLN A 130 1.30 11.41 19.78
C GLN A 130 0.34 12.61 19.76
N ALA A 131 -0.97 12.36 19.83
CA ALA A 131 -1.99 13.41 19.87
C ALA A 131 -1.89 14.33 21.12
N SER A 132 -1.11 13.92 22.12
CA SER A 132 -0.81 14.69 23.32
C SER A 132 0.43 15.58 23.21
N ASP A 133 1.17 15.51 22.11
CA ASP A 133 2.39 16.30 21.94
C ASP A 133 2.07 17.78 21.65
N PRO A 134 2.93 18.71 22.12
CA PRO A 134 2.74 20.13 21.86
C PRO A 134 2.81 20.44 20.35
N PRO A 135 2.12 21.50 19.89
CA PRO A 135 2.10 21.90 18.49
C PRO A 135 3.51 22.17 17.97
N VAL A 136 3.74 21.93 16.67
CA VAL A 136 5.06 22.10 16.05
C VAL A 136 5.49 23.54 16.22
N THR A 137 6.63 23.74 16.88
CA THR A 137 7.22 25.06 17.08
C THR A 137 8.44 25.23 16.18
N ILE A 138 8.43 26.26 15.35
CA ILE A 138 9.58 26.62 14.51
C ILE A 138 9.91 28.07 14.82
N PHE A 139 11.16 28.34 15.20
CA PHE A 139 11.64 29.68 15.60
C PHE A 139 10.79 30.35 16.70
N GLY A 140 10.23 29.57 17.63
CA GLY A 140 9.41 30.07 18.74
C GLY A 140 7.94 30.36 18.38
N ARG A 141 7.52 30.14 17.13
CA ARG A 141 6.11 30.22 16.71
C ARG A 141 5.47 28.85 16.71
N GLN A 142 4.30 28.72 17.35
CA GLN A 142 3.48 27.51 17.30
C GLN A 142 2.67 27.49 16.00
N PHE A 143 2.69 26.35 15.32
CA PHE A 143 1.87 26.08 14.14
C PHE A 143 0.71 25.16 14.50
N SER A 144 -0.47 25.49 14.01
CA SER A 144 -1.66 24.64 14.11
C SER A 144 -1.46 23.35 13.32
N ASP A 145 -2.22 22.29 13.67
CA ASP A 145 -2.20 21.04 12.93
C ASP A 145 -2.64 21.21 11.48
N LEU A 146 -3.58 22.12 11.20
CA LEU A 146 -3.99 22.43 9.83
C LEU A 146 -2.88 23.15 9.05
N GLU A 147 -2.15 24.05 9.69
CA GLU A 147 -1.01 24.73 9.06
C GLU A 147 0.12 23.74 8.76
N THR A 148 0.42 22.85 9.70
CA THR A 148 1.41 21.78 9.54
C THR A 148 1.01 20.81 8.42
N LEU A 149 -0.25 20.38 8.39
CA LEU A 149 -0.79 19.54 7.32
C LEU A 149 -0.70 20.25 5.97
N THR A 150 -1.09 21.53 5.91
CA THR A 150 -1.04 22.33 4.69
C THR A 150 0.39 22.45 4.19
N PHE A 151 1.35 22.73 5.08
CA PHE A 151 2.77 22.78 4.73
C PHE A 151 3.26 21.43 4.19
N LEU A 152 2.85 20.32 4.80
CA LEU A 152 3.26 18.98 4.37
C LEU A 152 2.65 18.58 3.02
N ILE A 153 1.40 18.96 2.75
CA ILE A 153 0.74 18.78 1.45
C ILE A 153 1.44 19.63 0.39
N VAL A 154 1.69 20.91 0.67
CA VAL A 154 2.40 21.81 -0.26
C VAL A 154 3.81 21.30 -0.52
N SER A 155 4.53 20.85 0.50
CA SER A 155 5.84 20.23 0.36
C SER A 155 5.79 18.98 -0.53
N THR A 156 4.76 18.14 -0.37
CA THR A 156 4.54 16.96 -1.23
C THR A 156 4.36 17.37 -2.69
N VAL A 157 3.52 18.38 -2.95
CA VAL A 157 3.31 18.93 -4.30
C VAL A 157 4.63 19.45 -4.86
N VAL A 158 5.32 20.30 -4.12
CA VAL A 158 6.60 20.90 -4.52
C VAL A 158 7.64 19.82 -4.83
N VAL A 159 7.78 18.80 -4.00
CA VAL A 159 8.68 17.66 -4.24
C VAL A 159 8.34 16.93 -5.53
N ILE A 160 7.06 16.66 -5.78
CA ILE A 160 6.61 15.96 -7.00
C ILE A 160 6.92 16.79 -8.27
N PHE A 161 6.76 18.11 -8.21
CA PHE A 161 7.00 19.00 -9.36
C PHE A 161 8.46 19.39 -9.56
N LEU A 162 9.24 19.57 -8.49
CA LEU A 162 10.67 19.92 -8.58
C LEU A 162 11.56 18.72 -8.86
N THR A 163 11.11 17.51 -8.52
CA THR A 163 11.92 16.29 -8.67
C THR A 163 11.54 15.53 -9.93
N SER A 164 12.50 14.80 -10.52
CA SER A 164 12.24 13.85 -11.60
C SER A 164 11.42 12.62 -11.18
N VAL A 165 10.90 12.56 -9.94
CA VAL A 165 10.10 11.44 -9.43
C VAL A 165 8.94 11.13 -10.39
N GLY A 166 8.19 12.16 -10.80
CA GLY A 166 7.04 11.97 -11.68
C GLY A 166 7.42 11.35 -13.02
N SER A 167 8.47 11.86 -13.68
CA SER A 167 8.91 11.34 -14.97
C SER A 167 9.52 9.94 -14.85
N VAL A 168 10.26 9.65 -13.78
CA VAL A 168 10.80 8.32 -13.48
C VAL A 168 9.67 7.31 -13.27
N LEU A 169 8.64 7.64 -12.50
CA LEU A 169 7.49 6.76 -12.27
C LEU A 169 6.71 6.50 -13.56
N VAL A 170 6.41 7.54 -14.34
CA VAL A 170 5.66 7.41 -15.60
C VAL A 170 6.44 6.59 -16.62
N SER A 171 7.75 6.86 -16.80
CA SER A 171 8.59 6.10 -17.72
C SER A 171 8.76 4.65 -17.30
N ALA A 172 9.01 4.38 -16.02
CA ALA A 172 9.10 3.02 -15.48
C ALA A 172 7.80 2.24 -15.65
N LEU A 173 6.65 2.89 -15.40
CA LEU A 173 5.34 2.28 -15.61
C LEU A 173 5.10 1.96 -17.09
N MET A 174 5.42 2.88 -18.00
CA MET A 174 5.31 2.64 -19.45
C MET A 174 6.16 1.46 -19.89
N VAL A 175 7.41 1.37 -19.41
CA VAL A 175 8.30 0.23 -19.69
C VAL A 175 7.71 -1.07 -19.12
N GLY A 176 7.24 -1.06 -17.87
CA GLY A 176 6.63 -2.23 -17.24
C GLY A 176 5.39 -2.72 -17.98
N VAL A 177 4.49 -1.81 -18.37
CA VAL A 177 3.31 -2.13 -19.18
C VAL A 177 3.71 -2.67 -20.55
N ALA A 178 4.71 -2.07 -21.20
CA ALA A 178 5.21 -2.56 -22.48
C ALA A 178 5.75 -4.00 -22.38
N ILE A 179 6.50 -4.32 -21.32
CA ILE A 179 6.99 -5.69 -21.07
C ILE A 179 5.83 -6.67 -20.90
N VAL A 180 4.84 -6.31 -20.08
CA VAL A 180 3.66 -7.15 -19.83
C VAL A 180 2.81 -7.34 -21.08
N CYS A 181 2.58 -6.29 -21.86
CA CYS A 181 1.85 -6.36 -23.12
C CYS A 181 2.61 -7.20 -24.15
N LEU A 182 3.93 -7.04 -24.25
CA LEU A 182 4.76 -7.84 -25.15
C LEU A 182 4.72 -9.32 -24.77
N HIS A 183 4.94 -9.63 -23.49
CA HIS A 183 4.83 -10.99 -22.99
C HIS A 183 3.43 -11.58 -23.23
N GLY A 184 2.37 -10.84 -22.88
CA GLY A 184 0.98 -11.27 -23.02
C GLY A 184 0.53 -11.44 -24.47
N ALA A 185 1.08 -10.68 -25.41
CA ALA A 185 0.75 -10.78 -26.84
C ALA A 185 1.44 -11.97 -27.52
N PHE A 186 2.70 -12.23 -27.16
CA PHE A 186 3.51 -13.27 -27.79
C PHE A 186 3.39 -14.64 -27.11
N ARG A 187 2.85 -14.71 -25.89
CA ARG A 187 2.57 -15.98 -25.25
C ARG A 187 1.25 -16.58 -25.77
N ALA A 188 1.32 -17.75 -26.38
CA ALA A 188 0.17 -18.54 -26.75
C ALA A 188 -0.61 -18.95 -25.49
N PRO A 189 -1.93 -18.72 -25.42
CA PRO A 189 -2.76 -19.31 -24.38
C PRO A 189 -2.82 -20.82 -24.67
N GLU A 190 -2.21 -21.65 -23.83
CA GLU A 190 -2.31 -23.11 -23.95
C GLU A 190 -3.77 -23.58 -23.79
N ASP A 191 -4.11 -24.76 -24.31
CA ASP A 191 -5.44 -25.42 -24.27
C ASP A 191 -6.02 -25.66 -22.85
N LEU A 192 -5.43 -25.08 -21.80
CA LEU A 192 -5.98 -24.92 -20.45
C LEU A 192 -7.29 -24.10 -20.41
N PHE A 193 -7.76 -23.61 -21.56
CA PHE A 193 -9.02 -22.89 -21.71
C PHE A 193 -10.18 -23.77 -22.19
N LEU A 194 -9.95 -25.03 -22.62
CA LEU A 194 -11.08 -25.91 -22.95
C LEU A 194 -11.97 -26.13 -21.71
N ASP A 195 -11.38 -26.36 -20.53
CA ASP A 195 -12.13 -26.59 -19.29
C ASP A 195 -12.82 -25.33 -18.71
N GLU A 196 -12.27 -24.14 -18.91
CA GLU A 196 -12.83 -22.88 -18.36
C GLU A 196 -13.80 -22.19 -19.33
N GLN A 197 -13.64 -22.42 -20.64
CA GLN A 197 -14.60 -22.01 -21.67
C GLN A 197 -15.86 -22.88 -21.63
N ASP A 198 -15.76 -24.15 -21.18
CA ASP A 198 -16.92 -24.97 -20.82
C ASP A 198 -17.67 -24.42 -19.59
N GLN A 199 -16.95 -23.87 -18.59
CA GLN A 199 -17.56 -23.23 -17.42
C GLN A 199 -18.23 -21.88 -17.73
N GLN A 200 -17.64 -21.06 -18.60
CA GLN A 200 -18.24 -19.79 -19.04
C GLN A 200 -19.34 -19.99 -20.10
N GLY A 201 -19.22 -21.04 -20.93
CA GLY A 201 -20.27 -21.54 -21.80
C GLY A 201 -21.52 -21.98 -21.02
N ALA A 202 -21.34 -22.60 -19.85
CA ALA A 202 -22.43 -22.95 -18.95
C ALA A 202 -23.15 -21.72 -18.36
N ALA A 203 -22.43 -20.61 -18.09
CA ALA A 203 -23.04 -19.35 -17.65
C ALA A 203 -23.88 -18.68 -18.76
N THR A 204 -23.49 -18.82 -20.02
CA THR A 204 -24.33 -18.43 -21.17
C THR A 204 -25.51 -19.37 -21.43
N GLY A 205 -25.46 -20.63 -20.97
CA GLY A 205 -26.56 -21.60 -21.05
C GLY A 205 -27.79 -21.22 -20.20
N PHE A 206 -27.61 -20.45 -19.13
CA PHE A 206 -28.71 -19.94 -18.31
C PHE A 206 -29.60 -18.93 -19.04
N LEU A 207 -29.12 -18.27 -20.10
CA LEU A 207 -29.91 -17.31 -20.86
C LEU A 207 -30.68 -17.95 -22.04
N SER A 208 -30.45 -19.23 -22.32
CA SER A 208 -31.21 -19.99 -23.32
C SER A 208 -32.67 -20.23 -22.90
N PHE A 209 -33.00 -20.13 -21.61
CA PHE A 209 -34.38 -20.24 -21.11
C PHE A 209 -35.27 -19.04 -21.46
N LEU A 210 -34.70 -17.92 -21.91
CA LEU A 210 -35.44 -16.70 -22.24
C LEU A 210 -35.70 -16.50 -23.73
N THR A 211 -35.33 -17.47 -24.58
CA THR A 211 -35.63 -17.40 -26.02
C THR A 211 -37.02 -17.99 -26.26
N PRO A 212 -38.03 -17.19 -26.64
CA PRO A 212 -39.34 -17.74 -26.96
C PRO A 212 -39.24 -18.57 -28.23
N ALA A 213 -39.69 -19.82 -28.18
CA ALA A 213 -39.77 -20.70 -29.33
C ALA A 213 -40.71 -20.09 -30.39
N VAL A 214 -40.15 -19.59 -31.48
CA VAL A 214 -40.93 -19.24 -32.68
C VAL A 214 -41.42 -20.54 -33.29
N ALA A 215 -42.72 -20.82 -33.15
CA ALA A 215 -43.38 -21.95 -33.78
C ALA A 215 -43.29 -21.82 -35.30
N GLN A 216 -42.66 -22.81 -35.96
CA GLN A 216 -42.64 -22.95 -37.41
C GLN A 216 -44.02 -23.48 -37.88
N PRO A 217 -44.63 -22.93 -38.95
CA PRO A 217 -45.89 -23.45 -39.48
C PRO A 217 -45.67 -24.77 -40.25
N PRO A 218 -46.65 -25.69 -40.26
CA PRO A 218 -46.51 -26.98 -40.90
C PRO A 218 -46.53 -26.86 -42.44
N VAL A 219 -45.48 -27.39 -43.07
CA VAL A 219 -45.41 -27.59 -44.53
C VAL A 219 -46.30 -28.78 -44.88
N ALA A 220 -47.42 -28.52 -45.56
CA ALA A 220 -48.27 -29.56 -46.11
C ALA A 220 -47.66 -30.15 -47.39
N ALA A 221 -47.33 -31.44 -47.35
CA ALA A 221 -46.90 -32.22 -48.50
C ALA A 221 -48.05 -32.40 -49.51
N ARG A 222 -47.78 -32.16 -50.79
CA ARG A 222 -48.65 -32.59 -51.90
C ARG A 222 -48.21 -33.97 -52.38
N VAL A 223 -49.19 -34.87 -52.50
CA VAL A 223 -49.14 -36.10 -53.31
C VAL A 223 -49.49 -35.75 -54.75
#